data_AF-A0A919VVI7-F1
#
_entry.id   AF-A0A919VVI7-F1
#
_cell.length_a   1.000
_cell.length_b   1.000
_cell.length_c   1.000
_cell.angle_alpha   90.00
_cell.angle_beta   90.00
_cell.angle_gamma   90.00
#
_symmetry.space_group_name_H-M   'P 1'
#
loop_
_entity.id
_entity.type
_entity.pdbx_description
1 polymer ?
#
loop_
_entity_poly.entity_id
_entity_poly.type
_entity_poly.pdbx_seq_one_letter_code
_entity_poly.pdbx_strand_id
1 'polypeptide(L)'
;MGEMVEQLVSRTDVAYQRWLAGVSGDVAADTTGLSVFCWESVLERNTTYEVGEWLPGYLMIAQEGDRGFFLRCDGGGGGDSDGGPVFSADLGALGSVDPEVVAPAFEVWLRAGFTLPPDPEPDMPLIADVYIDRMPVGAVALLLRARKLLGADWRVADLKGMLATQPFLAAGSARPYQLRHALTSVSELQQHLFYATDDGLKAVWADQQPRDR
;
A
#
# COMPACT_ATOMS: atom_id res chain seq x y z
N MET A 1 -7.73 -26.59 3.48
CA MET A 1 -6.39 -27.16 3.35
C MET A 1 -5.58 -26.09 2.66
N GLY A 2 -4.73 -25.38 3.41
CA GLY A 2 -3.98 -24.24 2.88
C GLY A 2 -3.03 -24.66 1.76
N GLU A 3 -2.77 -23.74 0.84
CA GLU A 3 -1.84 -23.97 -0.27
C GLU A 3 -0.40 -24.06 0.26
N MET A 4 0.39 -25.03 -0.22
CA MET A 4 1.75 -25.23 0.27
C MET A 4 2.70 -24.12 -0.23
N VAL A 5 3.61 -23.66 0.63
CA VAL A 5 4.56 -22.57 0.30
C VAL A 5 5.39 -22.90 -0.94
N GLU A 6 5.77 -24.16 -1.13
CA GLU A 6 6.53 -24.60 -2.31
C GLU A 6 5.72 -24.42 -3.61
N GLN A 7 4.40 -24.62 -3.56
CA GLN A 7 3.51 -24.40 -4.70
C GLN A 7 3.35 -22.91 -4.99
N LEU A 8 3.29 -22.06 -3.96
CA LEU A 8 3.33 -20.60 -4.11
C LEU A 8 4.63 -20.16 -4.79
N VAL A 9 5.79 -20.62 -4.30
CA VAL A 9 7.10 -20.28 -4.90
C VAL A 9 7.15 -20.68 -6.37
N SER A 10 6.68 -21.87 -6.75
CA SER A 10 6.71 -22.30 -8.16
C SER A 10 5.93 -21.41 -9.14
N ARG A 11 5.01 -20.58 -8.62
CA ARG A 11 4.17 -19.65 -9.39
C ARG A 11 4.63 -18.19 -9.33
N THR A 12 5.67 -17.90 -8.55
CA THR A 12 6.35 -16.59 -8.57
C THR A 12 7.17 -16.42 -9.85
N ASP A 13 7.72 -15.23 -10.09
CA ASP A 13 8.54 -14.97 -11.25
C ASP A 13 9.91 -15.69 -11.21
N VAL A 14 10.47 -15.93 -12.39
CA VAL A 14 11.72 -16.67 -12.56
C VAL A 14 12.92 -15.96 -11.92
N ALA A 15 12.90 -14.63 -11.82
CA ALA A 15 13.99 -13.89 -11.19
C ALA A 15 14.02 -14.16 -9.68
N TYR A 16 12.86 -14.13 -9.02
CA TYR A 16 12.76 -14.53 -7.61
C TYR A 16 13.16 -15.98 -7.40
N GLN A 17 12.66 -16.92 -8.21
CA GLN A 17 13.01 -18.34 -8.07
C GLN A 17 14.52 -18.59 -8.21
N ARG A 18 15.17 -17.93 -9.19
CA ARG A 18 16.64 -18.03 -9.39
C ARG A 18 17.41 -17.41 -8.24
N TRP A 19 16.96 -16.25 -7.74
CA TRP A 19 17.59 -15.60 -6.61
C TRP A 19 17.48 -16.44 -5.34
N LEU A 20 16.28 -16.96 -5.03
CA LEU A 20 16.02 -17.78 -3.85
C LEU A 20 16.86 -19.07 -3.84
N ALA A 21 17.05 -19.69 -5.01
CA ALA A 21 17.91 -20.87 -5.15
C ALA A 21 19.42 -20.56 -4.97
N GLY A 22 19.82 -19.29 -5.08
CA GLY A 22 21.21 -18.84 -4.99
C GLY A 22 21.62 -18.31 -3.61
N VAL A 23 20.68 -18.06 -2.70
CA VAL A 23 20.95 -17.53 -1.36
C VAL A 23 20.93 -18.65 -0.32
N SER A 24 21.91 -18.65 0.59
CA SER A 24 22.04 -19.64 1.67
C SER A 24 21.58 -19.13 3.03
N GLY A 25 21.12 -17.87 3.09
CA GLY A 25 20.71 -17.19 4.31
C GLY A 25 20.03 -15.88 3.96
N ASP A 26 19.30 -15.33 4.93
CA ASP A 26 18.62 -14.06 4.78
C ASP A 26 19.60 -12.96 4.35
N VAL A 27 19.15 -12.12 3.41
CA VAL A 27 19.91 -10.99 2.90
C VAL A 27 19.37 -9.71 3.51
N ALA A 28 20.18 -9.06 4.35
CA ALA A 28 19.86 -7.73 4.86
C ALA A 28 20.01 -6.69 3.75
N ALA A 29 19.00 -5.86 3.55
CA ALA A 29 19.17 -4.61 2.82
C ALA A 29 19.79 -3.57 3.77
N ASP A 30 20.76 -2.80 3.28
CA ASP A 30 21.51 -1.84 4.09
C ASP A 30 20.62 -0.91 4.94
N THR A 31 21.10 -0.46 6.11
CA THR A 31 20.57 0.62 6.99
C THR A 31 19.10 0.63 7.42
N THR A 32 18.18 -0.12 6.81
CA THR A 32 16.73 -0.04 7.09
C THR A 32 16.24 -1.13 8.03
N GLY A 33 17.02 -2.21 8.20
CA GLY A 33 16.60 -3.37 9.00
C GLY A 33 15.70 -4.34 8.23
N LEU A 34 15.54 -4.14 6.92
CA LEU A 34 14.87 -5.06 6.01
C LEU A 34 15.69 -6.35 5.84
N SER A 35 15.03 -7.50 6.01
CA SER A 35 15.59 -8.84 5.77
C SER A 35 14.82 -9.53 4.66
N VAL A 36 15.47 -9.83 3.54
CA VAL A 36 14.92 -10.63 2.44
C VAL A 36 15.23 -12.10 2.66
N PHE A 37 14.20 -12.93 2.64
CA PHE A 37 14.24 -14.28 3.20
C PHE A 37 14.99 -15.28 2.33
N CYS A 38 15.78 -16.15 2.96
CA CYS A 38 16.18 -17.41 2.34
C CYS A 38 15.03 -18.44 2.40
N TRP A 39 15.27 -19.61 1.80
CA TRP A 39 14.28 -20.67 1.70
C TRP A 39 13.66 -21.06 3.05
N GLU A 40 14.48 -21.26 4.07
CA GLU A 40 14.02 -21.63 5.41
C GLU A 40 13.11 -20.56 6.02
N SER A 41 13.51 -19.29 5.91
CA SER A 41 12.74 -18.15 6.40
C SER A 41 11.42 -17.97 5.63
N VAL A 42 11.40 -18.21 4.31
CA VAL A 42 10.17 -18.18 3.53
C VAL A 42 9.18 -19.23 4.05
N LEU A 43 9.64 -20.46 4.31
CA LEU A 43 8.80 -21.52 4.88
C LEU A 43 8.29 -21.17 6.28
N GLU A 44 9.20 -20.76 7.17
CA GLU A 44 8.88 -20.44 8.56
C GLU A 44 7.91 -19.25 8.65
N ARG A 45 8.27 -18.12 8.04
CA ARG A 45 7.54 -16.85 8.20
C ARG A 45 6.14 -16.91 7.59
N ASN A 46 5.98 -17.50 6.39
CA ASN A 46 4.65 -17.66 5.80
C ASN A 46 3.74 -18.57 6.64
N THR A 47 4.32 -19.55 7.35
CA THR A 47 3.59 -20.41 8.28
C THR A 47 3.23 -19.66 9.56
N THR A 48 4.20 -18.97 10.18
CA THR A 48 4.01 -18.21 11.43
C THR A 48 2.96 -17.11 11.31
N TYR A 49 2.94 -16.38 10.18
CA TYR A 49 1.97 -15.32 9.92
C TYR A 49 0.71 -15.81 9.22
N GLU A 50 0.57 -17.13 9.00
CA GLU A 50 -0.59 -17.74 8.34
C GLU A 50 -0.96 -17.01 7.03
N VAL A 51 0.06 -16.62 6.25
CA VAL A 51 -0.10 -15.74 5.09
C VAL A 51 -1.09 -16.32 4.08
N GLY A 52 -1.10 -17.64 3.90
CA GLY A 52 -2.06 -18.31 3.01
C GLY A 52 -3.52 -18.22 3.47
N GLU A 53 -3.77 -17.97 4.76
CA GLU A 53 -5.11 -17.74 5.32
C GLU A 53 -5.51 -16.27 5.22
N TRP A 54 -4.64 -15.37 5.67
CA TRP A 54 -4.95 -13.93 5.75
C TRP A 54 -4.75 -13.17 4.43
N LEU A 55 -3.87 -13.65 3.56
CA LEU A 55 -3.55 -13.04 2.27
C LEU A 55 -3.38 -14.12 1.18
N PRO A 56 -4.47 -14.83 0.83
CA PRO A 56 -4.42 -15.95 -0.10
C PRO A 56 -3.88 -15.55 -1.47
N GLY A 57 -3.03 -16.41 -2.05
CA GLY A 57 -2.37 -16.14 -3.32
C GLY A 57 -1.14 -15.23 -3.22
N TYR A 58 -0.76 -14.80 -2.02
CA TYR A 58 0.50 -14.07 -1.79
C TYR A 58 1.51 -14.94 -1.07
N LEU A 59 2.78 -14.64 -1.32
CA LEU A 59 3.94 -15.22 -0.65
C LEU A 59 4.73 -14.09 0.00
N MET A 60 4.96 -14.17 1.30
CA MET A 60 5.85 -13.26 2.01
C MET A 60 7.30 -13.60 1.72
N ILE A 61 8.09 -12.60 1.33
CA ILE A 61 9.47 -12.76 0.84
C ILE A 61 10.50 -11.90 1.59
N ALA A 62 10.05 -10.92 2.38
CA ALA A 62 10.92 -10.10 3.22
C ALA A 62 10.14 -9.47 4.37
N GLN A 63 10.86 -8.91 5.34
CA GLN A 63 10.29 -8.20 6.49
C GLN A 63 11.18 -7.06 6.96
N GLU A 64 10.54 -5.96 7.35
CA GLU A 64 11.14 -4.81 8.04
C GLU A 64 10.26 -4.47 9.25
N GLY A 65 10.69 -4.79 10.47
CA GLY A 65 9.85 -4.63 11.67
C GLY A 65 8.51 -5.37 11.52
N ASP A 66 7.39 -4.64 11.64
CA ASP A 66 6.03 -5.18 11.46
C ASP A 66 5.51 -5.07 10.01
N ARG A 67 6.36 -4.65 9.07
CA ARG A 67 6.03 -4.56 7.64
C ARG A 67 6.53 -5.81 6.93
N GLY A 68 5.61 -6.55 6.31
CA GLY A 68 5.92 -7.68 5.44
C GLY A 68 5.94 -7.27 3.97
N PHE A 69 6.73 -7.97 3.16
CA PHE A 69 6.81 -7.77 1.72
C PHE A 69 6.40 -9.05 0.98
N PHE A 70 5.65 -8.92 -0.10
CA PHE A 70 4.93 -10.03 -0.72
C PHE A 70 5.05 -10.06 -2.24
N LEU A 71 4.99 -11.26 -2.82
CA LEU A 71 4.77 -11.50 -4.24
C LEU A 71 3.41 -12.17 -4.45
N ARG A 72 2.75 -11.84 -5.56
CA ARG A 72 1.51 -12.50 -5.97
C ARG A 72 1.82 -13.77 -6.77
N CYS A 73 1.12 -14.86 -6.46
CA CYS A 73 1.35 -16.21 -6.98
C CYS A 73 0.24 -16.69 -7.94
N ASP A 74 -0.69 -15.82 -8.31
CA ASP A 74 -1.86 -16.09 -9.14
C ASP A 74 -1.65 -15.70 -10.62
N GLY A 75 -0.54 -16.13 -11.23
CA GLY A 75 -0.42 -16.21 -12.68
C GLY A 75 0.03 -14.95 -13.41
N GLY A 76 1.34 -14.85 -13.64
CA GLY A 76 1.93 -14.29 -14.86
C GLY A 76 2.14 -15.38 -15.92
N GLY A 77 1.13 -16.23 -16.14
CA GLY A 77 1.10 -17.26 -17.19
C GLY A 77 0.56 -16.71 -18.51
N GLY A 78 1.14 -15.61 -18.99
CA GLY A 78 0.84 -15.01 -20.29
C GLY A 78 2.14 -14.39 -20.77
N GLY A 79 2.67 -14.90 -21.89
CA GLY A 79 4.03 -14.62 -22.35
C GLY A 79 4.34 -13.15 -22.47
N ASP A 80 5.00 -12.61 -21.46
CA ASP A 80 6.24 -11.83 -21.53
C ASP A 80 6.75 -11.67 -20.09
N SER A 81 8.05 -11.85 -19.93
CA SER A 81 8.73 -12.34 -18.73
C SER A 81 9.08 -11.29 -17.68
N ASP A 82 8.20 -10.33 -17.40
CA ASP A 82 8.40 -9.34 -16.34
C ASP A 82 7.53 -9.72 -15.13
N GLY A 83 8.16 -10.22 -14.05
CA GLY A 83 7.46 -10.61 -12.83
C GLY A 83 6.50 -9.54 -12.29
N GLY A 84 5.49 -9.98 -11.53
CA GLY A 84 4.51 -9.08 -10.92
C GLY A 84 5.13 -8.17 -9.84
N PRO A 85 4.40 -7.15 -9.37
CA PRO A 85 4.90 -6.20 -8.39
C PRO A 85 5.32 -6.86 -7.07
N VAL A 86 6.27 -6.21 -6.38
CA VAL A 86 6.51 -6.48 -4.97
C VAL A 86 5.56 -5.61 -4.17
N PHE A 87 4.88 -6.21 -3.21
CA PHE A 87 3.94 -5.54 -2.35
C PHE A 87 4.48 -5.41 -0.93
N SER A 88 3.94 -4.50 -0.13
CA SER A 88 4.14 -4.42 1.32
C SER A 88 2.82 -4.30 2.06
N ALA A 89 2.71 -4.95 3.21
CA ALA A 89 1.56 -4.81 4.10
C ALA A 89 2.00 -4.84 5.55
N ASP A 90 1.17 -4.27 6.42
CA ASP A 90 1.34 -4.36 7.86
C ASP A 90 0.93 -5.77 8.32
N LEU A 91 1.84 -6.47 9.00
CA LEU A 91 1.63 -7.84 9.47
C LEU A 91 0.54 -7.94 10.53
N GLY A 92 0.28 -6.87 11.28
CA GLY A 92 -0.82 -6.80 12.24
C GLY A 92 -2.20 -6.60 11.61
N ALA A 93 -2.26 -6.31 10.31
CA ALA A 93 -3.49 -5.97 9.59
C ALA A 93 -3.73 -6.84 8.34
N LEU A 94 -3.05 -7.99 8.21
CA LEU A 94 -3.22 -8.89 7.07
C LEU A 94 -4.69 -9.24 6.84
N GLY A 95 -5.13 -9.20 5.57
CA GLY A 95 -6.51 -9.46 5.17
C GLY A 95 -7.50 -8.32 5.40
N SER A 96 -7.09 -7.24 6.08
CA SER A 96 -7.93 -6.05 6.31
C SER A 96 -7.53 -4.83 5.48
N VAL A 97 -6.31 -4.84 4.92
CA VAL A 97 -5.78 -3.77 4.07
C VAL A 97 -5.21 -4.33 2.77
N ASP A 98 -5.39 -3.60 1.67
CA ASP A 98 -4.79 -3.94 0.40
C ASP A 98 -3.26 -3.73 0.45
N PRO A 99 -2.44 -4.71 0.02
CA PRO A 99 -1.00 -4.55 -0.04
C PRO A 99 -0.56 -3.42 -0.99
N GLU A 100 0.42 -2.62 -0.56
CA GLU A 100 0.96 -1.49 -1.32
C GLU A 100 2.07 -1.94 -2.27
N VAL A 101 2.13 -1.42 -3.50
CA VAL A 101 3.24 -1.73 -4.41
C VAL A 101 4.50 -0.96 -3.99
N VAL A 102 5.59 -1.68 -3.73
CA VAL A 102 6.91 -1.09 -3.40
C VAL A 102 7.89 -1.12 -4.57
N ALA A 103 7.71 -2.07 -5.49
CA ALA A 103 8.49 -2.16 -6.71
C ALA A 103 7.67 -2.80 -7.83
N PRO A 104 7.89 -2.41 -9.09
CA PRO A 104 7.14 -2.96 -10.22
C PRO A 104 7.42 -4.43 -10.48
N ALA A 105 8.58 -4.96 -10.05
CA ALA A 105 8.96 -6.36 -10.13
C ALA A 105 10.06 -6.70 -9.12
N PHE A 106 10.20 -7.97 -8.73
CA PHE A 106 11.26 -8.43 -7.83
C PHE A 106 12.66 -8.10 -8.37
N GLU A 107 12.91 -8.33 -9.66
CA GLU A 107 14.21 -8.04 -10.26
C GLU A 107 14.59 -6.54 -10.20
N VAL A 108 13.60 -5.65 -10.33
CA VAL A 108 13.82 -4.20 -10.20
C VAL A 108 14.21 -3.86 -8.77
N TRP A 109 13.52 -4.44 -7.78
CA TRP A 109 13.85 -4.23 -6.37
C TRP A 109 15.24 -4.78 -6.01
N LEU A 110 15.57 -5.98 -6.50
CA LEU A 110 16.88 -6.60 -6.35
C LEU A 110 18.01 -5.72 -6.94
N ARG A 111 17.84 -5.20 -8.17
CA ARG A 111 18.83 -4.32 -8.81
C ARG A 111 19.01 -2.98 -8.07
N ALA A 112 17.98 -2.54 -7.36
CA ALA A 112 18.03 -1.36 -6.49
C ALA A 112 18.62 -1.68 -5.09
N GLY A 113 19.15 -2.89 -4.87
CA GLY A 113 19.68 -3.29 -3.56
C GLY A 113 18.61 -3.39 -2.48
N PHE A 114 17.37 -3.72 -2.88
CA PHE A 114 16.20 -3.73 -2.01
C PHE A 114 15.88 -2.38 -1.35
N THR A 115 16.36 -1.28 -1.93
CA THR A 115 16.02 0.07 -1.49
C THR A 115 14.51 0.22 -1.42
N LEU A 116 14.00 0.58 -0.25
CA LEU A 116 12.59 0.89 -0.07
C LEU A 116 12.32 2.28 -0.67
N PRO A 117 11.15 2.49 -1.30
CA PRO A 117 10.70 3.85 -1.53
C PRO A 117 10.73 4.59 -0.18
N PRO A 118 11.19 5.85 -0.14
CA PRO A 118 11.22 6.60 1.09
C PRO A 118 9.84 6.52 1.75
N ASP A 119 9.80 6.16 3.03
CA ASP A 119 8.60 6.36 3.83
C ASP A 119 8.15 7.82 3.60
N PRO A 120 6.86 8.05 3.42
CA PRO A 120 6.37 9.36 3.07
C PRO A 120 6.74 10.40 4.11
N GLU A 121 7.04 11.61 3.61
CA GLU A 121 7.49 12.82 4.31
C GLU A 121 7.30 12.77 5.85
N PRO A 122 8.36 13.02 6.65
CA PRO A 122 8.37 12.86 8.12
C PRO A 122 7.30 13.66 8.90
N ASP A 123 6.53 14.51 8.22
CA ASP A 123 5.50 15.38 8.79
C ASP A 123 4.05 14.85 8.60
N MET A 124 3.85 13.74 7.88
CA MET A 124 2.52 13.16 7.67
C MET A 124 2.30 11.95 8.59
N PRO A 125 1.18 11.89 9.34
CA PRO A 125 0.91 10.77 10.23
C PRO A 125 0.65 9.48 9.43
N LEU A 126 1.06 8.34 10.00
CA LEU A 126 0.84 7.02 9.42
C LEU A 126 -0.65 6.73 9.21
N ILE A 127 -1.45 7.10 10.21
CA ILE A 127 -2.91 6.93 10.22
C ILE A 127 -3.54 8.23 10.70
N ALA A 128 -4.56 8.72 9.99
CA ALA A 128 -5.34 9.86 10.42
C ALA A 128 -6.76 9.81 9.84
N ASP A 129 -7.67 10.51 10.52
CA ASP A 129 -9.00 10.78 9.98
C ASP A 129 -8.91 11.73 8.80
N VAL A 130 -9.52 11.34 7.68
CA VAL A 130 -9.56 12.13 6.45
C VAL A 130 -10.92 12.79 6.32
N TYR A 131 -10.90 14.08 6.03
CA TYR A 131 -12.04 14.96 5.87
C TYR A 131 -12.14 15.45 4.43
N ILE A 132 -13.37 15.65 3.97
CA ILE A 132 -13.63 16.43 2.76
C ILE A 132 -14.06 17.84 3.18
N ASP A 133 -13.42 18.83 2.58
CA ASP A 133 -13.73 20.24 2.78
C ASP A 133 -13.63 21.04 1.46
N ARG A 134 -14.27 22.20 1.42
CA ARG A 134 -14.27 23.17 0.32
C ARG A 134 -14.75 22.61 -1.03
N MET A 135 -15.44 21.47 -1.05
CA MET A 135 -16.04 20.90 -2.25
C MET A 135 -17.36 21.63 -2.59
N PRO A 136 -17.62 22.01 -3.85
CA PRO A 136 -18.86 22.70 -4.19
C PRO A 136 -20.10 21.85 -3.86
N VAL A 137 -21.17 22.46 -3.34
CA VAL A 137 -22.41 21.75 -2.94
C VAL A 137 -23.08 20.99 -4.11
N GLY A 138 -22.85 21.44 -5.34
CA GLY A 138 -23.32 20.76 -6.56
C GLY A 138 -22.42 19.63 -7.06
N ALA A 139 -21.22 19.44 -6.49
CA ALA A 139 -20.19 18.55 -7.01
C ALA A 139 -20.39 17.08 -6.58
N VAL A 140 -21.62 16.56 -6.69
CA VAL A 140 -21.96 15.18 -6.33
C VAL A 140 -21.13 14.16 -7.12
N ALA A 141 -20.85 14.42 -8.40
CA ALA A 141 -20.01 13.56 -9.22
C ALA A 141 -18.57 13.47 -8.70
N LEU A 142 -18.03 14.58 -8.19
CA LEU A 142 -16.70 14.62 -7.58
C LEU A 142 -16.71 13.87 -6.24
N LEU A 143 -17.78 14.03 -5.44
CA LEU A 143 -17.94 13.29 -4.20
C LEU A 143 -18.07 11.77 -4.41
N LEU A 144 -18.70 11.33 -5.51
CA LEU A 144 -18.74 9.91 -5.89
C LEU A 144 -17.35 9.36 -6.25
N ARG A 145 -16.50 10.18 -6.88
CA ARG A 145 -15.09 9.80 -7.12
C ARG A 145 -14.33 9.70 -5.81
N ALA A 146 -14.51 10.66 -4.90
CA ALA A 146 -13.90 10.61 -3.57
C ALA A 146 -14.35 9.37 -2.79
N ARG A 147 -15.64 9.04 -2.85
CA ARG A 147 -16.20 7.82 -2.25
C ARG A 147 -15.49 6.57 -2.76
N LYS A 148 -15.32 6.45 -4.08
CA LYS A 148 -14.61 5.32 -4.69
C LYS A 148 -13.14 5.28 -4.28
N LEU A 149 -12.47 6.43 -4.29
CA LEU A 149 -11.06 6.56 -3.91
C LEU A 149 -10.82 6.15 -2.44
N LEU A 150 -11.72 6.54 -1.55
CA LEU A 150 -11.63 6.31 -0.11
C LEU A 150 -12.22 4.96 0.34
N GLY A 151 -12.79 4.17 -0.58
CA GLY A 151 -13.51 2.94 -0.23
C GLY A 151 -14.73 3.17 0.68
N ALA A 152 -15.30 4.38 0.69
CA ALA A 152 -16.33 4.76 1.65
C ALA A 152 -17.72 4.22 1.28
N ASP A 153 -18.51 3.89 2.29
CA ASP A 153 -19.83 3.24 2.16
C ASP A 153 -21.02 4.22 2.15
N TRP A 154 -20.76 5.54 1.98
CA TRP A 154 -21.80 6.58 2.04
C TRP A 154 -22.99 6.32 1.12
N ARG A 155 -24.21 6.54 1.60
CA ARG A 155 -25.41 6.35 0.77
C ARG A 155 -25.54 7.50 -0.23
N VAL A 156 -25.92 7.16 -1.46
CA VAL A 156 -26.08 8.14 -2.56
C VAL A 156 -27.10 9.23 -2.21
N ALA A 157 -28.14 8.88 -1.44
CA ALA A 157 -29.17 9.82 -0.98
C ALA A 157 -28.61 10.93 -0.07
N ASP A 158 -27.52 10.67 0.65
CA ASP A 158 -27.01 11.56 1.68
C ASP A 158 -25.96 12.54 1.14
N LEU A 159 -25.43 12.31 -0.06
CA LEU A 159 -24.29 13.05 -0.64
C LEU A 159 -24.50 14.57 -0.68
N LYS A 160 -25.70 15.03 -1.06
CA LYS A 160 -26.01 16.47 -1.07
C LYS A 160 -26.02 17.06 0.33
N GLY A 161 -26.53 16.31 1.30
CA GLY A 161 -26.54 16.72 2.71
C GLY A 161 -25.11 16.82 3.26
N MET A 162 -24.28 15.83 2.96
CA MET A 162 -22.86 15.82 3.35
C MET A 162 -22.10 17.03 2.80
N LEU A 163 -22.30 17.37 1.51
CA LEU A 163 -21.69 18.56 0.93
C LEU A 163 -22.14 19.88 1.59
N ALA A 164 -23.33 19.91 2.19
CA ALA A 164 -23.81 21.09 2.91
C ALA A 164 -23.24 21.21 4.35
N THR A 165 -22.62 20.16 4.88
CA THR A 165 -22.10 20.09 6.26
C THR A 165 -20.57 19.97 6.31
N GLN A 166 -19.87 20.58 5.36
CA GLN A 166 -18.41 20.55 5.32
C GLN A 166 -17.77 21.42 6.44
N PRO A 167 -16.60 21.04 6.97
CA PRO A 167 -15.90 19.79 6.69
C PRO A 167 -16.63 18.58 7.30
N PHE A 168 -16.65 17.46 6.60
CA PHE A 168 -17.20 16.20 7.14
C PHE A 168 -16.17 15.09 7.08
N LEU A 169 -16.24 14.18 8.06
CA LEU A 169 -15.39 13.00 8.12
C LEU A 169 -15.70 12.10 6.91
N ALA A 170 -14.69 11.87 6.09
CA ALA A 170 -14.79 11.09 4.87
C ALA A 170 -14.33 9.63 5.10
N ALA A 171 -13.20 9.45 5.78
CA ALA A 171 -12.69 8.13 6.15
C ALA A 171 -12.01 8.20 7.52
N GLY A 172 -12.33 7.26 8.41
CA GLY A 172 -11.64 7.10 9.69
C GLY A 172 -10.40 6.24 9.53
N SER A 173 -9.34 6.54 10.26
CA SER A 173 -8.10 5.75 10.26
C SER A 173 -7.51 5.47 8.86
N ALA A 174 -7.57 6.46 7.96
CA ALA A 174 -6.99 6.33 6.63
C ALA A 174 -5.48 6.58 6.67
N ARG A 175 -4.76 6.17 5.62
CA ARG A 175 -3.33 6.41 5.41
C ARG A 175 -3.16 7.63 4.49
N PRO A 176 -2.90 8.85 5.01
CA PRO A 176 -2.93 10.06 4.18
C PRO A 176 -1.89 10.04 3.06
N TYR A 177 -0.76 9.34 3.25
CA TYR A 177 0.22 9.18 2.18
C TYR A 177 -0.32 8.36 1.00
N GLN A 178 -0.91 7.20 1.25
CA GLN A 178 -1.50 6.39 0.19
C GLN A 178 -2.53 7.19 -0.58
N LEU A 179 -3.35 7.95 0.16
CA LEU A 179 -4.34 8.84 -0.43
C LEU A 179 -3.69 9.92 -1.30
N ARG A 180 -2.59 10.55 -0.85
CA ARG A 180 -1.80 11.49 -1.66
C ARG A 180 -1.30 10.84 -2.94
N HIS A 181 -0.75 9.63 -2.88
CA HIS A 181 -0.31 8.92 -4.08
C HIS A 181 -1.48 8.62 -5.02
N ALA A 182 -2.61 8.14 -4.50
CA ALA A 182 -3.80 7.86 -5.31
C ALA A 182 -4.39 9.13 -5.96
N LEU A 183 -4.25 10.29 -5.29
CA LEU A 183 -4.65 11.59 -5.81
C LEU A 183 -3.83 12.08 -7.02
N THR A 184 -2.67 11.48 -7.32
CA THR A 184 -1.95 11.75 -8.59
C THR A 184 -2.83 11.44 -9.81
N SER A 185 -3.69 10.42 -9.71
CA SER A 185 -4.58 9.97 -10.78
C SER A 185 -5.93 10.70 -10.81
N VAL A 186 -6.24 11.52 -9.80
CA VAL A 186 -7.52 12.23 -9.64
C VAL A 186 -7.28 13.66 -9.16
N SER A 187 -6.70 14.49 -10.04
CA SER A 187 -6.25 15.84 -9.68
C SER A 187 -7.37 16.76 -9.17
N GLU A 188 -8.62 16.54 -9.59
CA GLU A 188 -9.76 17.37 -9.16
C GLU A 188 -10.08 17.22 -7.66
N LEU A 189 -9.61 16.15 -7.01
CA LEU A 189 -9.82 15.90 -5.57
C LEU A 189 -8.72 16.45 -4.68
N GLN A 190 -7.56 16.82 -5.23
CA GLN A 190 -6.36 17.20 -4.48
C GLN A 190 -6.62 18.34 -3.48
N GLN A 191 -7.40 19.34 -3.89
CA GLN A 191 -7.71 20.51 -3.07
C GLN A 191 -8.82 20.31 -2.03
N HIS A 192 -9.44 19.12 -1.98
CA HIS A 192 -10.64 18.86 -1.18
C HIS A 192 -10.44 17.83 -0.07
N LEU A 193 -9.28 17.18 0.01
CA LEU A 193 -8.99 16.15 1.00
C LEU A 193 -7.99 16.66 2.03
N PHE A 194 -8.37 16.50 3.29
CA PHE A 194 -7.59 16.94 4.46
C PHE A 194 -7.45 15.80 5.44
N TYR A 195 -6.38 15.76 6.21
CA TYR A 195 -6.22 14.84 7.32
C TYR A 195 -6.17 15.61 8.65
N ALA A 196 -6.70 15.00 9.71
CA ALA A 196 -6.67 15.58 11.05
C ALA A 196 -5.26 15.51 11.65
N THR A 197 -4.86 16.60 12.29
CA THR A 197 -3.66 16.74 13.11
C THR A 197 -4.02 17.45 14.42
N ASP A 198 -3.09 17.46 15.38
CA ASP A 198 -3.26 18.21 16.64
C ASP A 198 -3.47 19.72 16.40
N ASP A 199 -2.95 20.25 15.28
CA ASP A 199 -3.08 21.66 14.87
C ASP A 199 -4.31 21.92 13.98
N GLY A 200 -5.17 20.93 13.77
CA GLY A 200 -6.33 21.00 12.88
C GLY A 200 -6.16 20.25 11.56
N LEU A 201 -6.90 20.65 10.52
CA LEU A 201 -6.92 19.96 9.23
C LEU A 201 -5.75 20.40 8.34
N LYS A 202 -4.91 19.46 7.92
CA LYS A 202 -3.83 19.67 6.93
C LYS A 202 -4.20 19.04 5.58
N ALA A 203 -3.80 19.67 4.48
CA ALA A 203 -4.12 19.17 3.14
C ALA A 203 -3.38 17.85 2.88
N VAL A 204 -4.08 16.85 2.35
CA VAL A 204 -3.45 15.59 1.92
C VAL A 204 -2.50 15.84 0.74
N TRP A 205 -2.88 16.76 -0.15
CA TRP A 205 -2.04 17.25 -1.24
C TRP A 205 -1.52 18.65 -0.92
N ALA A 206 -0.31 18.72 -0.37
CA ALA A 206 0.46 19.96 -0.34
C ALA A 206 1.38 19.98 -1.58
N ASP A 207 1.17 20.95 -2.48
CA ASP A 207 2.19 21.30 -3.46
C ASP A 207 3.49 21.60 -2.71
N GLN A 208 4.64 21.16 -3.24
CA GLN A 208 5.92 21.59 -2.70
C GLN A 208 5.99 23.13 -2.66
N GLN A 209 6.11 23.63 -1.42
CA GLN A 209 6.56 24.93 -0.93
C GLN A 209 5.64 26.18 -0.96
N PRO A 210 5.74 26.99 0.13
CA PRO A 210 5.13 28.31 0.21
C PRO A 210 5.80 29.25 -0.79
N ARG A 211 5.01 30.01 -1.54
CA ARG A 211 5.54 31.24 -2.14
C ARG A 211 5.60 32.28 -1.04
N ASP A 212 6.83 32.59 -0.64
CA ASP A 212 7.19 33.73 0.20
C ASP A 212 6.35 34.97 -0.15
N ARG A 213 5.91 35.67 0.90
CA ARG A 213 5.44 37.05 0.83
C ARG A 213 6.22 37.89 1.82
#